data_AF-A0A483NA25-F1
#
_entry.id   AF-A0A483NA25-F1
#
_cell.length_a   1.000
_cell.length_b   1.000
_cell.length_c   1.000
_cell.angle_alpha   90.00
_cell.angle_beta   90.00
_cell.angle_gamma   90.00
#
_symmetry.space_group_name_H-M   'P 1'
#
loop_
_entity.id
_entity.type
_entity.pdbx_description
1 polymer ?
#
loop_
_entity_poly.entity_id
_entity_poly.type
_entity_poly.pdbx_seq_one_letter_code
_entity_poly.pdbx_strand_id
1 'polypeptide(L)' 'MNKKYAMGVIALVLLAAFVVLGSSISNPSKESDREKVQNCTKKEGVDCTSIIHEFQERWGENP' A
#
# COMPACT_ATOMS: atom_id res chain seq x y z
N MET A 1 9.45 33.58 25.32
CA MET A 1 8.77 32.40 24.76
C MET A 1 9.41 31.14 25.33
N ASN A 2 8.64 30.33 26.06
CA ASN A 2 9.15 29.21 26.85
C ASN A 2 9.65 28.08 25.92
N LYS A 3 10.91 27.67 26.05
CA LYS A 3 11.56 26.58 25.25
C LYS A 3 10.73 25.31 25.12
N LYS A 4 9.86 25.03 26.09
CA LYS A 4 8.92 23.89 26.10
C LYS A 4 7.91 23.93 24.95
N TYR A 5 7.44 25.12 24.56
CA TYR A 5 6.50 25.28 23.45
C TYR A 5 7.20 25.05 22.11
N ALA A 6 8.44 25.50 21.95
CA ALA A 6 9.22 25.27 20.74
C ALA A 6 9.45 23.76 20.49
N MET A 7 9.79 23.00 21.53
CA MET A 7 9.97 21.54 21.43
C MET A 7 8.66 20.81 21.11
N GLY A 8 7.53 21.25 21.69
CA GLY A 8 6.21 20.68 21.40
C GLY A 8 5.79 20.88 19.94
N VAL A 9 6.04 22.08 19.38
CA VAL A 9 5.73 22.38 17.98
C VAL A 9 6.61 21.56 17.03
N ILE A 10 7.90 21.40 17.33
CA ILE A 10 8.82 20.59 16.49
C ILE A 10 8.36 19.12 16.46
N ALA A 11 8.00 18.55 17.62
CA ALA A 11 7.50 17.17 17.68
C ALA A 11 6.22 16.98 16.85
N LEU A 12 5.33 17.97 16.88
CA LEU A 12 4.06 17.93 16.16
C LEU A 12 4.26 18.02 14.63
N VAL A 13 5.22 18.85 14.18
CA VAL A 13 5.61 18.95 12.77
C VAL A 13 6.26 17.65 12.28
N LEU A 14 7.13 17.03 13.07
CA LEU A 14 7.75 15.75 12.71
C LEU A 14 6.72 14.63 12.60
N LEU A 15 5.77 14.55 13.53
CA LEU A 15 4.71 13.54 13.50
C LEU A 15 3.80 13.71 12.27
N ALA A 16 3.44 14.95 11.92
CA ALA A 16 2.68 15.23 10.72
C ALA A 16 3.45 14.83 9.43
N ALA A 17 4.75 15.11 9.36
CA ALA A 17 5.59 14.70 8.23
C ALA A 17 5.66 13.18 8.07
N PHE A 18 5.74 12.42 9.18
CA PHE A 18 5.72 10.96 9.15
C PHE A 18 4.39 10.38 8.67
N VAL A 19 3.25 10.96 9.07
CA VAL A 19 1.92 10.51 8.62
C VAL A 19 1.71 10.76 7.12
N VAL A 20 2.21 11.89 6.60
CA VAL A 20 2.13 12.21 5.16
C VAL A 20 3.06 11.31 4.32
N LEU A 21 4.23 10.95 4.84
CA LEU A 21 5.13 10.02 4.15
C LEU A 21 4.67 8.55 4.24
N GLY A 22 4.04 8.15 5.35
CA GLY A 22 3.53 6.80 5.57
C GLY A 22 2.33 6.42 4.69
N SER A 23 1.59 7.41 4.18
CA SER A 23 0.45 7.20 3.27
C SER A 23 0.86 6.96 1.81
N SER A 24 2.16 6.98 1.50
CA SER A 24 2.68 6.88 0.12
C SER A 24 3.27 5.52 -0.25
N ILE A 25 3.12 4.49 0.59
CA ILE A 25 3.63 3.13 0.30
C ILE A 25 2.50 2.14 -0.02
N SER A 26 1.33 2.64 -0.41
CA SER A 26 0.30 1.80 -1.02
C SER A 26 0.37 2.05 -2.50
N ASN A 27 0.85 1.07 -3.28
CA ASN A 27 0.86 1.19 -4.73
C ASN A 27 -0.55 0.86 -5.24
N PRO A 28 -1.38 1.84 -5.61
CA PRO A 28 -2.79 1.60 -5.93
C PRO A 28 -2.96 0.63 -7.11
N SER A 29 -2.00 0.62 -8.04
CA SER A 29 -1.98 -0.31 -9.17
C SER A 29 -1.77 -1.77 -8.73
N LYS A 30 -0.92 -1.99 -7.72
CA LYS A 30 -0.68 -3.32 -7.16
C LYS A 30 -1.89 -3.83 -6.40
N GLU A 31 -2.54 -2.96 -5.64
CA GLU A 31 -3.75 -3.32 -4.91
C GLU A 31 -4.90 -3.67 -5.87
N SER A 32 -5.06 -2.89 -6.95
CA SER A 32 -6.05 -3.20 -7.99
C SER A 32 -5.78 -4.55 -8.67
N ASP A 33 -4.53 -4.87 -8.99
CA ASP A 33 -4.20 -6.17 -9.59
C ASP A 33 -4.37 -7.33 -8.60
N ARG A 34 -4.09 -7.11 -7.30
CA ARG A 34 -4.35 -8.08 -6.22
C ARG A 34 -5.85 -8.36 -6.09
N GLU A 35 -6.69 -7.33 -6.16
CA GLU A 35 -8.15 -7.48 -6.16
C GLU A 35 -8.66 -8.31 -7.36
N LYS A 36 -8.06 -8.15 -8.55
CA LYS A 36 -8.42 -8.97 -9.73
C LYS A 36 -8.10 -10.45 -9.50
N VAL A 37 -6.94 -10.75 -8.94
CA VAL A 37 -6.56 -12.12 -8.58
C VAL A 37 -7.56 -12.69 -7.57
N GLN A 38 -7.85 -11.95 -6.49
CA GLN A 38 -8.82 -12.38 -5.47
C GLN A 38 -10.24 -12.57 -6.01
N ASN A 39 -10.68 -11.70 -6.92
CA ASN A 39 -11.99 -11.83 -7.54
C ASN A 39 -12.05 -13.03 -8.48
N CYS A 40 -10.94 -13.36 -9.15
CA CYS A 40 -10.86 -14.55 -9.97
C CYS A 40 -10.89 -15.82 -9.11
N THR A 41 -10.07 -15.91 -8.05
CA THR A 41 -10.00 -17.11 -7.19
C THR A 41 -11.29 -17.36 -6.41
N LYS A 42 -12.14 -16.34 -6.22
CA LYS A 42 -13.48 -16.49 -5.65
C LYS A 42 -14.50 -17.11 -6.61
N LYS A 43 -14.24 -17.14 -7.92
CA LYS A 43 -15.13 -17.76 -8.91
C LYS A 43 -14.75 -19.22 -9.09
N GLU A 44 -15.61 -20.12 -8.64
CA GLU A 44 -15.42 -21.56 -8.87
C GLU A 44 -15.47 -21.88 -10.37
N GLY A 45 -14.55 -22.71 -10.84
CA GLY A 45 -14.48 -23.16 -12.24
C GLY A 45 -13.79 -22.22 -13.22
N VAL A 46 -13.12 -21.16 -12.74
CA VAL A 46 -12.32 -20.25 -13.57
C VAL A 46 -10.83 -20.54 -13.39
N ASP A 47 -10.09 -20.70 -14.48
CA ASP A 47 -8.62 -20.78 -14.44
C ASP A 47 -8.03 -19.38 -14.24
N CYS A 48 -7.52 -19.13 -13.04
CA CYS A 48 -6.90 -17.86 -12.65
C CYS A 48 -5.38 -17.84 -12.84
N THR A 49 -4.79 -18.92 -13.38
CA THR A 49 -3.34 -19.07 -13.53
C THR A 49 -2.73 -17.94 -14.35
N SER A 50 -3.39 -17.52 -15.44
CA SER A 50 -2.93 -16.42 -16.28
C SER A 50 -2.86 -15.09 -15.52
N ILE A 51 -3.82 -14.81 -14.64
CA ILE A 51 -3.90 -13.55 -13.90
C ILE A 51 -2.89 -13.54 -12.73
N ILE A 52 -2.70 -14.71 -12.10
CA ILE A 52 -1.67 -14.90 -11.06
C ILE A 52 -0.27 -14.75 -11.66
N HIS A 53 -0.02 -15.33 -12.84
CA HIS A 53 1.26 -15.19 -13.54
C HIS A 53 1.53 -13.74 -13.93
N GLU A 54 0.53 -13.04 -14.48
CA GLU A 54 0.66 -11.61 -14.84
C GLU A 54 0.96 -10.75 -13.61
N PHE A 55 0.32 -11.03 -12.46
CA PHE A 55 0.62 -10.35 -11.20
C PHE A 55 2.07 -10.59 -10.76
N GLN A 56 2.52 -11.84 -10.81
CA GLN A 56 3.88 -12.22 -10.41
C GLN A 56 4.95 -11.64 -11.33
N GLU A 57 4.72 -11.60 -12.65
CA GLU A 57 5.63 -10.93 -13.59
C GLU A 57 5.69 -9.42 -13.37
N ARG A 58 4.54 -8.79 -13.07
CA ARG A 58 4.44 -7.33 -12.90
C ARG A 58 5.00 -6.84 -11.57
N TRP A 59 4.81 -7.61 -10.48
CA TRP A 59 5.16 -7.19 -9.12
C TRP A 59 6.31 -7.99 -8.49
N GLY A 60 6.75 -9.09 -9.11
CA GLY A 60 7.82 -9.94 -8.59
C GLY A 60 7.43 -10.72 -7.32
N GLU A 61 6.14 -10.80 -7.02
CA GLU A 61 5.60 -11.41 -5.80
C GLU A 61 4.42 -12.32 -6.11
N ASN A 62 4.22 -13.35 -5.28
CA ASN A 62 3.01 -14.17 -5.34
C ASN A 62 1.85 -13.40 -4.66
N PRO A 63 0.70 -13.20 -5.33
CA PRO A 63 -0.44 -12.44 -4.79
C PRO A 63 -1.04 -13.05 -3.52
#